data_AF-W0VC50-F1
#
_entry.id   AF-W0VC50-F1
#
_cell.length_a   1.000
_cell.length_b   1.000
_cell.length_c   1.000
_cell.angle_alpha   90.00
_cell.angle_beta   90.00
_cell.angle_gamma   90.00
#
_symmetry.space_group_name_H-M   'P 1'
#
loop_
_entity.id
_entity.type
_entity.pdbx_description
1 polymer ?
#
loop_
_entity_poly.entity_id
_entity_poly.type
_entity_poly.pdbx_seq_one_letter_code
_entity_poly.pdbx_strand_id
1 'polypeptide(L)'
;MKTRLSILALTTLAIFGSASAQTTTHASTAANHKEAVAPTYLKAVRLINLPNGDCTFEYGKLETEVHLPATHFFAQTRVEAYQKVAHPAPRMQYVVTLNGKLKFKVSNGDTFIIEPGTILLAEDVKGKGHTWDLVDGDKWERLYIPIPAGADDHFIADTK
;
A
#
# COMPACT_ATOMS: atom_id res chain seq x y z
N MET A 1 -39.60 -64.49 -9.85
CA MET A 1 -40.98 -64.93 -10.18
C MET A 1 -41.76 -63.71 -10.67
N LYS A 2 -42.40 -63.74 -11.86
CA LYS A 2 -43.14 -62.62 -12.54
C LYS A 2 -42.20 -61.46 -12.98
N THR A 3 -41.80 -61.23 -14.24
CA THR A 3 -42.32 -61.44 -15.63
C THR A 3 -43.20 -60.31 -16.16
N ARG A 4 -43.01 -60.02 -17.48
CA ARG A 4 -43.72 -59.11 -18.42
C ARG A 4 -43.22 -57.65 -18.41
N LEU A 5 -43.17 -56.86 -19.51
CA LEU A 5 -43.30 -57.03 -21.00
C LEU A 5 -42.82 -55.68 -21.65
N SER A 6 -42.58 -55.44 -22.95
CA SER A 6 -41.94 -56.13 -24.10
C SER A 6 -41.98 -55.19 -25.35
N ILE A 7 -41.22 -55.47 -26.43
CA ILE A 7 -41.36 -54.88 -27.81
C ILE A 7 -40.86 -53.41 -27.90
N LEU A 8 -40.19 -52.88 -28.94
CA LEU A 8 -40.21 -53.11 -30.40
C LEU A 8 -38.80 -53.01 -31.02
N ALA A 9 -38.55 -53.70 -32.13
CA ALA A 9 -37.35 -53.51 -32.96
C ALA A 9 -37.67 -52.64 -34.18
N LEU A 10 -36.74 -51.79 -34.63
CA LEU A 10 -36.61 -51.46 -36.06
C LEU A 10 -35.18 -51.05 -36.43
N THR A 11 -34.79 -51.45 -37.63
CA THR A 11 -33.47 -51.32 -38.26
C THR A 11 -33.17 -49.92 -38.79
N THR A 12 -31.89 -49.52 -38.78
CA THR A 12 -31.21 -49.07 -40.03
C THR A 12 -29.68 -49.20 -39.95
N LEU A 13 -29.10 -49.39 -41.14
CA LEU A 13 -27.69 -49.63 -41.44
C LEU A 13 -26.88 -48.31 -41.41
N ALA A 14 -25.69 -48.30 -40.80
CA ALA A 14 -24.76 -47.16 -40.84
C ALA A 14 -23.38 -47.59 -41.39
N ILE A 15 -23.11 -47.08 -42.59
CA ILE A 15 -21.97 -47.31 -43.48
C ILE A 15 -20.61 -47.06 -42.81
N PHE A 16 -19.61 -47.91 -43.11
CA PHE A 16 -18.20 -47.63 -42.84
C PHE A 16 -17.72 -46.44 -43.69
N GLY A 17 -17.49 -45.29 -43.05
CA GLY A 17 -16.84 -44.13 -43.65
C GLY A 17 -15.49 -43.85 -42.99
N SER A 18 -14.40 -44.18 -43.68
CA SER A 18 -13.03 -43.88 -43.22
C SER A 18 -12.74 -42.38 -43.38
N ALA A 19 -12.93 -41.60 -42.30
CA ALA A 19 -12.56 -40.19 -42.27
C ALA A 19 -11.09 -40.00 -41.87
N SER A 20 -10.30 -39.43 -42.79
CA SER A 20 -8.94 -38.98 -42.51
C SER A 20 -8.95 -37.89 -41.44
N ALA A 21 -8.18 -38.07 -40.36
CA ALA A 21 -8.00 -37.04 -39.35
C ALA A 21 -7.11 -35.91 -39.90
N GLN A 22 -7.74 -34.86 -40.45
CA GLN A 22 -7.04 -33.62 -40.76
C GLN A 22 -6.78 -32.87 -39.45
N THR A 23 -5.51 -32.82 -39.04
CA THR A 23 -5.03 -32.05 -37.89
C THR A 23 -5.14 -30.56 -38.18
N THR A 24 -6.28 -29.94 -37.84
CA THR A 24 -6.42 -28.47 -37.85
C THR A 24 -5.65 -27.89 -36.68
N THR A 25 -4.41 -27.45 -36.94
CA THR A 25 -3.63 -26.68 -35.97
C THR A 25 -4.25 -25.31 -35.75
N HIS A 26 -5.19 -25.21 -34.81
CA HIS A 26 -5.62 -23.93 -34.27
C HIS A 26 -4.46 -23.32 -33.48
N ALA A 27 -3.73 -22.39 -34.11
CA ALA A 27 -2.79 -21.53 -33.43
C ALA A 27 -3.57 -20.60 -32.49
N SER A 28 -3.80 -21.05 -31.26
CA SER A 28 -4.30 -20.22 -30.18
C SER A 28 -3.20 -19.24 -29.79
N THR A 29 -3.20 -18.05 -30.40
CA THR A 29 -2.49 -16.90 -29.86
C THR A 29 -3.16 -16.52 -28.55
N ALA A 30 -2.69 -17.13 -27.45
CA ALA A 30 -2.97 -16.69 -26.10
C ALA A 30 -2.31 -15.31 -25.90
N ALA A 31 -2.98 -14.28 -26.41
CA ALA A 31 -2.65 -12.90 -26.15
C ALA A 31 -2.81 -12.69 -24.64
N ASN A 32 -1.68 -12.64 -23.95
CA ASN A 32 -1.61 -12.54 -22.51
C ASN A 32 -1.93 -11.09 -22.11
N HIS A 33 -3.20 -10.71 -22.29
CA HIS A 33 -3.74 -9.43 -21.84
C HIS A 33 -3.79 -9.43 -20.32
N LYS A 34 -2.62 -9.20 -19.70
CA LYS A 34 -2.57 -8.54 -18.40
C LYS A 34 -3.17 -7.15 -18.62
N GLU A 35 -4.45 -7.02 -18.29
CA GLU A 35 -5.07 -5.73 -18.05
C GLU A 35 -4.21 -4.99 -17.02
N ALA A 36 -3.73 -3.80 -17.38
CA ALA A 36 -2.90 -3.01 -16.49
C ALA A 36 -3.77 -2.50 -15.35
N VAL A 37 -3.66 -3.14 -14.18
CA VAL A 37 -4.35 -2.70 -12.96
C VAL A 37 -3.90 -1.27 -12.67
N ALA A 38 -4.85 -0.34 -12.61
CA ALA A 38 -4.54 1.05 -12.29
C ALA A 38 -3.90 1.13 -10.88
N PRO A 39 -2.83 1.92 -10.70
CA PRO A 39 -2.16 2.01 -9.41
C PRO A 39 -3.13 2.46 -8.33
N THR A 40 -3.16 1.73 -7.21
CA THR A 40 -3.88 2.15 -6.01
C THR A 40 -2.95 2.93 -5.10
N TYR A 41 -3.50 3.58 -4.07
CA TYR A 41 -2.76 4.57 -3.28
C TYR A 41 -3.08 4.44 -1.79
N LEU A 42 -2.04 4.60 -0.95
CA LEU A 42 -2.18 4.82 0.49
C LEU A 42 -2.09 6.30 0.79
N LYS A 43 -2.96 6.80 1.68
CA LYS A 43 -2.91 8.20 2.15
C LYS A 43 -1.59 8.46 2.85
N ALA A 44 -0.98 9.61 2.57
CA ALA A 44 0.25 10.02 3.21
C ALA A 44 0.23 11.50 3.60
N VAL A 45 0.99 11.84 4.64
CA VAL A 45 1.37 13.22 4.97
C VAL A 45 2.89 13.26 5.03
N ARG A 46 3.50 14.28 4.43
CA ARG A 46 4.95 14.48 4.42
C ARG A 46 5.30 15.71 5.26
N LEU A 47 6.14 15.54 6.27
CA LEU A 47 6.76 16.65 7.00
C LEU A 47 7.97 17.13 6.22
N ILE A 48 8.12 18.43 6.02
CA ILE A 48 9.22 19.04 5.25
C ILE A 48 9.82 20.23 6.00
N ASN A 49 11.12 20.47 5.77
CA ASN A 49 11.78 21.68 6.27
C ASN A 49 11.57 22.87 5.31
N LEU A 50 11.18 24.01 5.89
CA LEU A 50 11.17 25.32 5.24
C LEU A 50 12.58 25.91 5.13
N PRO A 51 12.83 26.90 4.24
CA PRO A 51 14.15 27.53 4.07
C PRO A 51 14.71 28.20 5.34
N ASN A 52 13.85 28.61 6.27
CA ASN A 52 14.24 29.19 7.56
C ASN A 52 14.56 28.12 8.63
N GLY A 53 14.45 26.83 8.31
CA GLY A 53 14.65 25.71 9.22
C GLY A 53 13.42 25.29 10.03
N ASP A 54 12.27 25.95 9.88
CA ASP A 54 11.02 25.45 10.47
C ASP A 54 10.51 24.19 9.76
N CYS A 55 9.53 23.53 10.35
CA CYS A 55 8.78 22.42 9.75
C CYS A 55 7.41 22.91 9.29
N THR A 56 6.99 22.44 8.10
CA THR A 56 5.61 22.44 7.62
C THR A 56 5.24 21.02 7.15
N PHE A 57 4.03 20.81 6.64
CA PHE A 57 3.63 19.53 6.03
C PHE A 57 2.86 19.72 4.73
N GLU A 58 2.75 18.64 3.96
CA GLU A 58 1.89 18.51 2.79
C GLU A 58 1.16 17.18 2.74
N TYR A 59 -0.06 17.17 2.20
CA TYR A 59 -0.83 15.96 1.95
C TYR A 59 -0.44 15.32 0.62
N GLY A 60 -0.60 14.01 0.54
CA GLY A 60 -0.33 13.25 -0.67
C GLY A 60 -0.61 11.78 -0.45
N LYS A 61 0.13 10.95 -1.19
CA LYS A 61 -0.06 9.50 -1.22
C LYS A 61 1.20 8.75 -1.61
N LEU A 62 1.27 7.49 -1.19
CA LEU A 62 2.23 6.52 -1.71
C LEU A 62 1.51 5.61 -2.71
N GLU A 63 2.19 5.29 -3.81
CA GLU A 63 1.76 4.26 -4.76
C GLU A 63 1.83 2.87 -4.11
N THR A 64 0.85 2.02 -4.38
CA THR A 64 0.87 0.61 -3.92
C THR A 64 1.60 -0.29 -4.90
N GLU A 65 2.03 -1.47 -4.44
CA GLU A 65 2.70 -2.50 -5.27
C GLU A 65 4.09 -2.10 -5.79
N VAL A 66 4.64 -0.96 -5.34
CA VAL A 66 6.04 -0.57 -5.56
C VAL A 66 6.95 -1.09 -4.45
N HIS A 67 8.20 -1.43 -4.78
CA HIS A 67 9.19 -1.88 -3.80
C HIS A 67 9.98 -0.70 -3.22
N LEU A 68 9.59 -0.25 -2.04
CA LEU A 68 10.32 0.77 -1.29
C LEU A 68 11.58 0.15 -0.66
N PRO A 69 12.79 0.69 -0.90
CA PRO A 69 13.99 0.17 -0.28
C PRO A 69 14.04 0.59 1.20
N ALA A 70 14.30 -0.38 2.08
CA ALA A 70 14.44 -0.16 3.51
C ALA A 70 15.71 -0.84 4.02
N THR A 71 16.46 -0.16 4.90
CA THR A 71 17.66 -0.76 5.52
C THR A 71 17.32 -1.72 6.65
N HIS A 72 16.27 -1.39 7.40
CA HIS A 72 15.68 -2.13 8.51
C HIS A 72 14.31 -1.52 8.82
N PHE A 73 13.55 -2.13 9.72
CA PHE A 73 12.41 -1.49 10.38
C PHE A 73 12.39 -1.88 11.86
N PHE A 74 11.70 -1.10 12.69
CA PHE A 74 11.49 -1.43 14.09
C PHE A 74 10.13 -0.95 14.60
N ALA A 75 9.55 -1.70 15.53
CA ALA A 75 8.31 -1.33 16.20
C ALA A 75 8.60 -0.56 17.50
N GLN A 76 7.74 0.39 17.87
CA GLN A 76 7.82 1.08 19.15
C GLN A 76 6.43 1.38 19.71
N THR A 77 6.27 1.16 21.02
CA THR A 77 5.09 1.55 21.81
C THR A 77 5.47 2.59 22.87
N ARG A 78 6.59 2.39 23.58
CA ARG A 78 7.20 3.37 24.51
C ARG A 78 7.40 4.74 23.86
N VAL A 79 7.28 5.81 24.64
CA VAL A 79 7.48 7.20 24.20
C VAL A 79 8.65 7.78 24.97
N GLU A 80 9.74 8.07 24.26
CA GLU A 80 10.97 8.60 24.85
C GLU A 80 10.79 10.05 25.31
N ALA A 81 11.62 10.51 26.25
CA ALA A 81 11.55 11.88 26.78
C ALA A 81 11.68 12.94 25.67
N TYR A 82 12.56 12.72 24.68
CA TYR A 82 12.73 13.65 23.55
C TYR A 82 11.49 13.71 22.64
N GLN A 83 10.70 12.65 22.58
CA GLN A 83 9.50 12.57 21.72
C GLN A 83 8.31 13.36 22.31
N LYS A 84 8.42 13.82 23.57
CA LYS A 84 7.39 14.60 24.30
C LYS A 84 7.56 16.12 24.17
N VAL A 85 8.58 16.56 23.45
CA VAL A 85 8.89 17.98 23.19
C VAL A 85 9.11 18.19 21.69
N ALA A 86 9.30 19.44 21.25
CA ALA A 86 9.57 19.72 19.84
C ALA A 86 10.90 19.07 19.41
N HIS A 87 10.86 18.26 18.36
CA HIS A 87 12.03 17.59 17.81
C HIS A 87 11.92 17.41 16.28
N PRO A 88 13.03 17.50 15.54
CA PRO A 88 13.11 17.04 14.15
C PRO A 88 13.12 15.51 14.08
N ALA A 89 12.76 14.97 12.91
CA ALA A 89 12.98 13.56 12.62
C ALA A 89 14.49 13.22 12.67
N PRO A 90 14.90 12.10 13.30
CA PRO A 90 16.33 11.76 13.41
C PRO A 90 16.96 11.31 12.07
N ARG A 91 16.13 11.08 11.05
CA ARG A 91 16.45 10.69 9.67
C ARG A 91 15.16 10.68 8.84
N MET A 92 15.30 10.69 7.51
CA MET A 92 14.20 10.44 6.59
C MET A 92 13.67 9.01 6.77
N GLN A 93 12.38 8.87 7.07
CA GLN A 93 11.75 7.58 7.35
C GLN A 93 10.24 7.65 7.19
N TYR A 94 9.61 6.52 6.88
CA TYR A 94 8.17 6.36 7.09
C TYR A 94 7.88 6.03 8.56
N VAL A 95 6.79 6.58 9.08
CA VAL A 95 6.17 6.17 10.34
C VAL A 95 4.78 5.65 10.03
N VAL A 96 4.55 4.37 10.35
CA VAL A 96 3.27 3.70 10.15
C VAL A 96 2.59 3.58 11.50
N THR A 97 1.52 4.34 11.72
CA THR A 97 0.71 4.24 12.95
C THR A 97 -0.20 3.02 12.86
N LEU A 98 -0.03 2.09 13.80
CA LEU A 98 -0.83 0.87 13.92
C LEU A 98 -2.01 1.05 14.90
N ASN A 99 -1.81 1.85 15.95
CA ASN A 99 -2.85 2.19 16.93
C ASN A 99 -2.65 3.61 17.49
N GLY A 100 -3.76 4.27 17.83
CA GLY A 100 -3.80 5.63 18.37
C GLY A 100 -3.99 6.70 17.29
N LYS A 101 -4.61 7.82 17.66
CA LYS A 101 -4.84 9.00 16.80
C LYS A 101 -4.04 10.17 17.35
N LEU A 102 -3.22 10.76 16.50
CA LEU A 102 -2.26 11.79 16.88
C LEU A 102 -2.59 13.11 16.21
N LYS A 103 -2.65 14.18 16.99
CA LYS A 103 -2.63 15.54 16.46
C LYS A 103 -1.19 16.02 16.42
N PHE A 104 -0.61 16.07 15.23
CA PHE A 104 0.70 16.67 15.01
C PHE A 104 0.59 18.19 14.98
N LYS A 105 1.64 18.87 15.46
CA LYS A 105 1.85 20.31 15.32
C LYS A 105 3.27 20.55 14.85
N VAL A 106 3.44 21.24 13.74
CA VAL A 106 4.74 21.57 13.16
C VAL A 106 5.18 22.97 13.57
N SER A 107 6.47 23.30 13.45
CA SER A 107 6.99 24.55 14.03
C SER A 107 6.49 25.84 13.37
N ASN A 108 5.92 25.80 12.16
CA ASN A 108 5.23 26.95 11.56
C ASN A 108 3.91 27.31 12.30
N GLY A 109 3.39 26.41 13.15
CA GLY A 109 2.16 26.59 13.94
C GLY A 109 0.98 25.70 13.52
N ASP A 110 0.98 25.19 12.28
CA ASP A 110 -0.10 24.38 11.71
C ASP A 110 -0.20 22.99 12.34
N THR A 111 -1.37 22.35 12.19
CA THR A 111 -1.66 21.03 12.79
C THR A 111 -2.39 20.11 11.83
N PHE A 112 -2.13 18.81 11.93
CA PHE A 112 -2.80 17.76 11.16
C PHE A 112 -2.99 16.49 12.00
N ILE A 113 -3.70 15.50 11.45
CA ILE A 113 -3.99 14.22 12.09
C ILE A 113 -3.18 13.10 11.43
N ILE A 114 -2.64 12.20 12.25
CA ILE A 114 -2.15 10.88 11.85
C ILE A 114 -2.93 9.81 12.62
N GLU A 115 -3.41 8.80 11.90
CA GLU A 115 -4.14 7.66 12.44
C GLU A 115 -3.94 6.43 11.52
N PRO A 116 -4.31 5.21 11.96
CA PRO A 116 -4.17 4.01 11.14
C PRO A 116 -4.81 4.17 9.75
N GLY A 117 -4.09 3.72 8.73
CA GLY A 117 -4.45 3.96 7.32
C GLY A 117 -3.86 5.24 6.70
N THR A 118 -3.07 6.02 7.45
CA THR A 118 -2.28 7.14 6.93
C THR A 118 -0.79 6.95 7.23
N ILE A 119 0.05 7.07 6.21
CA ILE A 119 1.52 7.00 6.34
C ILE A 119 2.07 8.40 6.63
N LEU A 120 2.98 8.52 7.59
CA LEU A 120 3.74 9.76 7.79
C LEU A 120 5.14 9.59 7.16
N LEU A 121 5.48 10.41 6.16
CA LEU A 121 6.85 10.57 5.68
C LEU A 121 7.51 11.71 6.46
N ALA A 122 8.48 11.38 7.31
CA ALA A 122 9.15 12.35 8.17
C ALA A 122 10.48 12.80 7.54
N GLU A 123 10.45 13.88 6.76
CA GLU A 123 11.63 14.49 6.11
C GLU A 123 12.13 15.75 6.86
N ASP A 124 11.49 16.15 7.95
CA ASP A 124 11.83 17.32 8.78
C ASP A 124 13.06 17.08 9.67
N VAL A 125 14.19 16.73 9.05
CA VAL A 125 15.43 16.31 9.71
C VAL A 125 16.28 17.48 10.26
N LYS A 126 15.74 18.70 10.29
CA LYS A 126 16.41 19.93 10.74
C LYS A 126 15.50 20.81 11.59
N GLY A 127 16.13 21.69 12.37
CA GLY A 127 15.45 22.74 13.13
C GLY A 127 14.64 22.20 14.31
N LYS A 128 13.49 22.83 14.59
CA LYS A 128 12.61 22.46 15.72
C LYS A 128 11.73 21.23 15.44
N GLY A 129 11.47 20.93 14.17
CA GLY A 129 10.58 19.85 13.76
C GLY A 129 9.15 20.01 14.28
N HIS A 130 8.65 18.98 14.96
CA HIS A 130 7.25 18.82 15.33
C HIS A 130 7.05 18.38 16.79
N THR A 131 5.82 18.54 17.26
CA THR A 131 5.25 17.90 18.46
C THR A 131 4.01 17.11 18.07
N TRP A 132 3.55 16.22 18.94
CA TRP A 132 2.28 15.52 18.76
C TRP A 132 1.57 15.30 20.10
N ASP A 133 0.24 15.30 20.08
CA ASP A 133 -0.63 14.92 21.18
C ASP A 133 -1.43 13.66 20.79
N LEU A 134 -1.57 12.69 21.69
CA LEU A 134 -2.50 11.57 21.50
C LEU A 134 -3.92 12.07 21.80
N VAL A 135 -4.80 12.07 20.79
CA VAL A 135 -6.16 12.61 20.87
C VAL A 135 -7.25 11.53 20.83
N ASP A 136 -6.89 10.30 20.47
CA ASP A 136 -7.73 9.10 20.64
C ASP A 136 -6.82 7.86 20.85
N GLY A 137 -7.33 6.87 21.59
CA GLY A 137 -6.57 5.72 22.08
C GLY A 137 -5.76 5.99 23.36
N ASP A 138 -5.21 4.91 23.93
CA ASP A 138 -4.44 4.89 25.18
C ASP A 138 -2.91 4.86 24.95
N LYS A 139 -2.47 4.43 23.77
CA LYS A 139 -1.06 4.29 23.37
C LYS A 139 -0.87 4.51 21.88
N TRP A 140 0.30 5.03 21.50
CA TRP A 140 0.75 5.09 20.11
C TRP A 140 1.61 3.87 19.76
N GLU A 141 1.07 2.96 18.96
CA GLU A 141 1.82 1.84 18.41
C GLU A 141 2.22 2.14 16.97
N ARG A 142 3.50 1.97 16.64
CA ARG A 142 4.02 2.31 15.31
C ARG A 142 5.15 1.41 14.83
N LEU A 143 5.34 1.42 13.51
CA LEU A 143 6.58 1.01 12.86
C LEU A 143 7.33 2.25 12.35
N TYR A 144 8.65 2.21 12.47
CA TYR A 144 9.56 3.13 11.79
C TYR A 144 10.30 2.37 10.69
N ILE A 145 10.35 2.94 9.48
CA ILE A 145 11.00 2.37 8.30
C ILE A 145 11.97 3.40 7.72
N PRO A 146 13.25 3.39 8.15
CA PRO A 146 14.28 4.29 7.63
C PRO A 146 14.58 4.07 6.14
N ILE A 147 14.46 5.15 5.37
CA ILE A 147 14.73 5.19 3.93
C ILE A 147 16.25 5.35 3.73
N PRO A 148 16.90 4.56 2.85
CA PRO A 148 18.30 4.75 2.50
C PRO A 148 18.56 6.15 1.93
N ALA A 149 19.73 6.73 2.19
CA ALA A 149 20.09 8.03 1.64
C ALA A 149 20.13 7.97 0.10
N GLY A 150 19.38 8.86 -0.57
CA GLY A 150 19.30 8.93 -2.03
C GLY A 150 18.38 7.90 -2.69
N ALA A 151 17.62 7.12 -1.91
CA ALA A 151 16.52 6.33 -2.45
C ALA A 151 15.29 7.19 -2.75
N ASP A 152 14.46 6.72 -3.68
CA ASP A 152 13.13 7.28 -3.96
C ASP A 152 12.18 7.00 -2.78
N ASP A 153 11.38 8.00 -2.42
CA ASP A 153 10.35 7.92 -1.39
C ASP A 153 8.94 7.64 -1.94
N HIS A 154 8.77 7.65 -3.27
CA HIS A 154 7.51 7.44 -3.96
C HIS A 154 6.34 8.30 -3.45
N PHE A 155 6.62 9.43 -2.79
CA PHE A 155 5.60 10.34 -2.29
C PHE A 155 5.09 11.23 -3.41
N ILE A 156 3.81 11.09 -3.71
CA ILE A 156 3.09 11.90 -4.68
C ILE A 156 2.28 12.92 -3.90
N ALA A 157 2.73 14.17 -3.89
CA ALA A 157 1.98 15.28 -3.29
C ALA A 157 0.62 15.46 -3.98
N ASP A 158 -0.41 15.83 -3.21
CA ASP A 158 -1.70 16.17 -3.78
C ASP A 158 -1.64 17.50 -4.54
N THR A 159 -2.35 17.58 -5.67
CA THR A 159 -2.50 18.82 -6.43
C THR A 159 -3.34 19.82 -5.64
N LYS A 160 -2.81 21.04 -5.47
CA LYS A 160 -3.49 22.18 -4.84
C LYS A 160 -4.59 22.78 -5.72
#